data_AF-A0A0W7TNF4-F1
#
_entry.id   AF-A0A0W7TNF4-F1
#
_cell.length_a   1.000
_cell.length_b   1.000
_cell.length_c   1.000
_cell.angle_alpha   90.00
_cell.angle_beta   90.00
_cell.angle_gamma   90.00
#
_symmetry.space_group_name_H-M   'P 1'
#
loop_
_entity.id
_entity.type
_entity.pdbx_description
1 polymer ?
#
loop_
_entity_poly.entity_id
_entity_poly.type
_entity_poly.pdbx_seq_one_letter_code
_entity_poly.pdbx_strand_id
1 'polypeptide(L)' 'MNYDKLLGAARALGLKQKDMAKIAHITESTMSLKISGRYPFTSDEIRQLVEHMKIPPERIGEYFFTPKV' A
#
# COMPACT_ATOMS: atom_id res chain seq x y z
N MET A 1 -8.41 -5.19 -6.93
CA MET A 1 -7.03 -4.74 -7.21
C MET A 1 -6.05 -5.75 -6.63
N ASN A 2 -4.90 -5.94 -7.26
CA ASN A 2 -3.83 -6.79 -6.78
C ASN A 2 -2.73 -5.92 -6.15
N TYR A 3 -2.43 -6.15 -4.87
CA TYR A 3 -1.43 -5.41 -4.10
C TYR A 3 -0.20 -6.25 -3.72
N ASP A 4 0.03 -7.41 -4.35
CA ASP A 4 1.19 -8.27 -4.09
C ASP A 4 2.52 -7.53 -4.29
N LYS A 5 2.62 -6.67 -5.32
CA LYS A 5 3.81 -5.83 -5.54
C LYS A 5 4.06 -4.89 -4.36
N LEU A 6 3.02 -4.26 -3.83
CA LEU A 6 3.11 -3.34 -2.68
C LEU A 6 3.56 -4.10 -1.44
N LEU A 7 2.98 -5.28 -1.20
CA LEU A 7 3.36 -6.14 -0.07
C LEU A 7 4.80 -6.66 -0.20
N GLY A 8 5.23 -7.00 -1.41
CA GLY A 8 6.60 -7.41 -1.71
C GLY A 8 7.60 -6.28 -1.40
N ALA A 9 7.31 -5.06 -1.85
CA ALA A 9 8.14 -3.89 -1.55
C ALA A 9 8.16 -3.58 -0.05
N ALA A 10 7.00 -3.59 0.61
CA ALA A 10 6.92 -3.39 2.06
C ALA A 10 7.74 -4.43 2.82
N ARG A 11 7.65 -5.71 2.44
CA ARG A 11 8.44 -6.79 3.04
C ARG A 11 9.94 -6.64 2.80
N ALA A 12 10.35 -6.19 1.61
CA ALA A 12 11.75 -5.90 1.30
C ALA A 12 12.32 -4.78 2.19
N LEU A 13 11.47 -3.86 2.67
CA LEU A 13 11.79 -2.82 3.64
C LEU A 13 11.63 -3.26 5.10
N GLY A 14 11.24 -4.51 5.36
CA GLY A 14 10.97 -5.03 6.71
C GLY A 14 9.66 -4.53 7.32
N LEU A 15 8.79 -3.88 6.55
CA LEU A 15 7.51 -3.36 7.00
C LEU A 15 6.46 -4.47 7.05
N LYS A 16 5.68 -4.51 8.13
CA LYS A 16 4.49 -5.36 8.25
C LYS A 16 3.23 -4.54 7.99
N GLN A 17 2.09 -5.21 7.85
CA GLN A 17 0.78 -4.53 7.66
C GLN A 17 0.50 -3.49 8.75
N LYS A 18 0.83 -3.79 10.02
CA LYS A 18 0.73 -2.83 11.13
C LYS A 18 1.53 -1.55 10.91
N ASP A 19 2.71 -1.67 10.32
CA ASP A 19 3.62 -0.54 10.11
C ASP A 19 3.09 0.31 8.96
N MET A 20 2.63 -0.34 7.88
CA MET A 20 1.93 0.33 6.79
C MET A 20 0.66 1.05 7.27
N ALA A 21 -0.11 0.44 8.18
CA ALA A 21 -1.33 1.05 8.72
C ALA A 21 -1.01 2.32 9.51
N LYS A 22 0.05 2.28 10.33
CA LYS A 22 0.57 3.45 11.05
C LYS A 22 1.04 4.55 10.10
N ILE A 23 1.78 4.20 9.05
CA ILE A 23 2.26 5.15 8.04
C ILE A 23 1.08 5.82 7.33
N ALA A 24 0.06 5.06 6.95
CA ALA A 24 -1.12 5.58 6.29
C ALA A 24 -2.15 6.22 7.26
N HIS A 25 -1.83 6.33 8.55
CA HIS A 25 -2.73 6.87 9.60
C HIS A 25 -4.11 6.19 9.67
N ILE A 26 -4.16 4.88 9.40
CA ILE A 26 -5.38 4.07 9.47
C ILE A 26 -5.23 2.90 10.45
N THR A 27 -6.35 2.24 10.77
CA THR A 27 -6.33 1.01 11.57
C THR A 27 -5.80 -0.17 10.76
N GLU A 28 -5.23 -1.18 11.44
CA GLU A 28 -4.82 -2.43 10.80
C GLU A 28 -5.98 -3.13 10.08
N SER A 29 -7.18 -3.10 10.66
CA SER A 29 -8.37 -3.68 10.05
C SER A 29 -8.69 -2.99 8.72
N THR A 30 -8.66 -1.65 8.67
CA THR A 30 -8.86 -0.88 7.43
C THR A 30 -7.78 -1.19 6.40
N MET A 31 -6.52 -1.29 6.83
CA MET A 31 -5.40 -1.64 5.96
C MET A 31 -5.59 -3.05 5.36
N SER A 32 -5.99 -4.03 6.15
CA SER A 32 -6.28 -5.40 5.67
C SER A 32 -7.43 -5.43 4.67
N LEU A 33 -8.49 -4.67 4.93
CA LEU A 33 -9.61 -4.51 3.99
C LEU A 33 -9.18 -3.85 2.66
N LYS A 34 -8.23 -2.92 2.69
CA LYS A 34 -7.66 -2.30 1.48
C LYS A 34 -6.77 -3.26 0.70
N ILE A 35 -5.83 -3.92 1.37
CA ILE A 35 -4.92 -4.91 0.77
C ILE A 35 -5.67 -6.11 0.19
N SER A 36 -6.77 -6.53 0.80
CA SER A 36 -7.63 -7.58 0.23
C SER A 36 -8.42 -7.13 -1.00
N GLY A 37 -8.36 -5.83 -1.34
CA GLY A 37 -9.02 -5.25 -2.50
C GLY A 37 -10.51 -4.95 -2.29
N ARG A 38 -11.02 -5.00 -1.05
CA ARG A 38 -12.40 -4.63 -0.74
C ARG A 38 -12.63 -3.12 -0.79
N TYR A 39 -11.61 -2.35 -0.41
CA TYR A 39 -11.63 -0.89 -0.48
C TYR A 39 -10.40 -0.38 -1.22
N PRO A 40 -10.53 0.68 -2.04
CA PRO A 40 -9.38 1.33 -2.64
C PRO A 40 -8.59 2.14 -1.60
N PHE A 41 -7.30 2.34 -1.87
CA PHE A 41 -6.51 3.35 -1.15
C PHE A 41 -6.93 4.76 -1.61
N THR A 42 -6.95 5.70 -0.68
CA THR A 42 -7.17 7.12 -1.00
C THR A 42 -5.86 7.75 -1.46
N SER A 43 -5.95 8.88 -2.16
CA SER A 43 -4.76 9.61 -2.62
C SER A 43 -3.83 10.01 -1.48
N ASP A 44 -4.38 10.34 -0.30
CA ASP A 44 -3.59 10.67 0.89
C ASP A 44 -2.82 9.46 1.41
N GLU A 45 -3.48 8.31 1.57
CA GLU A 45 -2.85 7.07 2.03
C GLU A 45 -1.76 6.59 1.06
N ILE A 46 -2.01 6.69 -0.25
CA ILE A 46 -1.01 6.38 -1.29
C ILE A 46 0.19 7.29 -1.12
N ARG A 47 -0.04 8.59 -0.99
CA ARG A 47 1.03 9.58 -0.82
C ARG A 47 1.90 9.25 0.40
N GLN A 48 1.29 9.00 1.55
CA GLN A 48 1.98 8.68 2.80
C GLN A 48 2.86 7.42 2.65
N LEU A 49 2.31 6.36 2.06
CA LEU A 49 3.04 5.10 1.83
C LEU A 49 4.19 5.29 0.84
N VAL A 50 3.97 6.01 -0.25
CA VAL A 50 4.97 6.28 -1.29
C VAL A 50 6.12 7.13 -0.75
N GLU A 51 5.81 8.18 0.01
CA GLU A 51 6.82 9.04 0.66
C GLU A 51 7.67 8.24 1.65
N HIS A 52 7.05 7.36 2.44
CA HIS A 52 7.78 6.52 3.41
C HIS A 52 8.61 5.41 2.75
N MET A 53 8.03 4.71 1.77
CA MET A 53 8.69 3.62 1.04
C MET A 53 9.68 4.13 -0.01
N LYS A 54 9.80 5.45 -0.20
CA LYS A 54 10.62 6.11 -1.22
C LYS A 54 10.35 5.53 -2.62
N ILE A 55 9.09 5.22 -2.90
CA ILE A 55 8.69 4.67 -4.20
C ILE A 55 8.75 5.82 -5.23
N PRO A 56 9.47 5.64 -6.35
CA PRO A 56 9.49 6.66 -7.40
C PRO A 56 8.08 6.83 -8.01
N PRO A 57 7.66 8.07 -8.32
CA PRO A 57 6.30 8.37 -8.77
C PRO A 57 5.88 7.60 -10.02
N GLU A 58 6.83 7.34 -10.91
CA GLU A 58 6.65 6.56 -12.14
C GLU A 58 6.17 5.13 -11.89
N ARG A 59 6.50 4.56 -10.71
CA ARG A 59 6.16 3.17 -10.37
C ARG A 59 4.92 3.05 -9.49
N ILE A 60 4.35 4.16 -9.00
CA ILE A 60 3.11 4.14 -8.18
C ILE A 60 1.99 3.37 -8.89
N GLY A 61 1.88 3.56 -10.22
CA GLY A 61 0.99 2.81 -11.11
C GLY A 61 1.02 1.30 -10.87
N GLU A 62 2.23 0.74 -10.80
CA GLU A 62 2.44 -0.69 -10.66
C GLU A 62 2.04 -1.23 -9.28
N TYR A 63 2.11 -0.40 -8.24
CA TYR A 63 1.87 -0.83 -6.85
C TYR A 63 0.40 -0.72 -6.45
N PHE A 64 -0.29 0.33 -6.91
CA PHE A 64 -1.64 0.66 -6.43
C PHE A 64 -2.74 0.45 -7.48
N PHE A 65 -2.39 0.38 -8.77
CA PHE A 65 -3.37 0.34 -9.86
C PHE A 65 -3.34 -0.96 -10.67
N THR A 66 -2.72 -2.02 -10.14
CA THR A 66 -2.72 -3.33 -10.81
C THR A 66 -4.10 -4.00 -10.67
N PRO A 67 -4.82 -4.26 -11.77
CA PRO A 67 -6.10 -4.97 -11.74
C PRO A 67 -5.89 -6.42 -11.27
N LYS A 68 -6.89 -6.95 -10.57
CA LYS A 68 -6.90 -8.37 -10.20
C LYS A 68 -7.39 -9.13 -11.43
N VAL A 69 -6.48 -9.80 -12.13
CA VAL A 69 -6.79 -10.69 -13.28
C VAL A 69 -7.40 -12.00 -12.78
#